data_AF-A0A124JXB5-F1
#
_entry.id   AF-A0A124JXB5-F1
#
_cell.length_a   1.000
_cell.length_b   1.000
_cell.length_c   1.000
_cell.angle_alpha   90.00
_cell.angle_beta   90.00
_cell.angle_gamma   90.00
#
_symmetry.space_group_name_H-M   'P 1'
#
loop_
_entity.id
_entity.type
_entity.pdbx_description
1 polymer ?
#
loop_
_entity_poly.entity_id
_entity_poly.type
_entity_poly.pdbx_seq_one_letter_code
_entity_poly.pdbx_strand_id
1 'polypeptide(L)'
;MKYLVELVFGVGFLGLAAMVLSFALRFLLLTWAVRVVGNVVQGVLGLIKTIIRALIFVFGPAVLGGFVIGLALQIGMNLNLGGGTTSADSTMPVLVAFLAFFMIVAVRGWQWQARRNQQNMLLQETQPMGHAKETSEPADYPPGCEGIANAWSKAIKLAPERRDDLLDARATCGALLAAVELSDGLPDSAMIETATLIRNHLAALVESTERRLRGAKRSEKAAIVEEMAKLLQGFARRAQSDLAAAGRAFEDDAALRAYLTSQLFERQQEVETVLGQ
;
A
#
# COMPACT_ATOMS: atom_id res chain seq x y z
N MET A 1 -40.72 66.87 7.59
CA MET A 1 -40.03 66.24 6.43
C MET A 1 -38.90 65.28 6.84
N LYS A 2 -38.08 65.55 7.87
CA LYS A 2 -36.97 64.65 8.30
C LYS A 2 -37.39 63.18 8.55
N TYR A 3 -38.47 62.95 9.30
CA TYR A 3 -38.92 61.60 9.64
C TYR A 3 -39.40 60.75 8.45
N LEU A 4 -39.85 61.39 7.36
CA LEU A 4 -40.33 60.69 6.17
C LEU A 4 -39.16 60.11 5.35
N VAL A 5 -38.01 60.80 5.36
CA VAL A 5 -36.79 60.37 4.66
C VAL A 5 -36.13 59.19 5.38
N GLU A 6 -36.09 59.21 6.71
CA GLU A 6 -35.53 58.10 7.52
C GLU A 6 -36.36 56.82 7.38
N LEU A 7 -37.69 56.93 7.28
CA LEU A 7 -38.57 55.77 7.15
C LEU A 7 -38.45 55.11 5.77
N VAL A 8 -38.32 55.90 4.70
CA VAL A 8 -38.10 55.39 3.34
C VAL A 8 -36.72 54.74 3.20
N PHE A 9 -35.68 55.31 3.82
CA PHE A 9 -34.34 54.71 3.81
C PHE A 9 -34.27 53.41 4.62
N GLY A 10 -34.93 53.36 5.79
CA GLY A 10 -34.95 52.18 6.64
C GLY A 10 -35.63 50.97 5.98
N VAL A 11 -36.79 51.19 5.34
CA VAL A 11 -37.53 50.12 4.64
C VAL A 11 -36.76 49.63 3.41
N GLY A 12 -36.12 50.54 2.67
CA GLY A 12 -35.29 50.18 1.51
C GLY A 12 -34.07 49.33 1.90
N PHE A 13 -33.38 49.68 2.98
CA PHE A 13 -32.19 48.96 3.45
C PHE A 13 -32.53 47.56 3.97
N LEU A 14 -33.66 47.41 4.66
CA LEU A 14 -34.14 46.12 5.15
C LEU A 14 -34.51 45.17 4.00
N GLY A 15 -35.15 45.68 2.95
CA GLY A 15 -35.46 44.91 1.75
C GLY A 15 -34.20 44.43 1.02
N LEU A 16 -33.19 45.29 0.92
CA LEU A 16 -31.92 44.97 0.26
C LEU A 16 -31.11 43.95 1.07
N ALA A 17 -31.07 44.09 2.40
CA ALA A 17 -30.45 43.11 3.31
C ALA A 17 -31.13 41.74 3.22
N ALA A 18 -32.47 41.69 3.16
CA ALA A 18 -33.22 40.45 3.00
C ALA A 18 -32.94 39.77 1.65
N MET A 19 -32.81 40.54 0.56
CA MET A 19 -32.43 40.00 -0.75
C MET A 19 -31.02 39.42 -0.74
N VAL A 20 -30.04 40.12 -0.16
CA VAL A 20 -28.65 39.64 -0.06
C VAL A 20 -28.57 38.37 0.79
N LEU A 21 -29.29 38.33 1.92
CA LEU A 21 -29.33 37.16 2.79
C LEU A 21 -29.95 35.95 2.08
N SER A 22 -31.06 36.15 1.35
CA SER A 22 -31.71 35.11 0.54
C SER A 22 -30.76 34.57 -0.54
N PHE A 23 -30.02 35.45 -1.20
CA PHE A 23 -29.05 35.06 -2.22
C PHE A 23 -27.88 34.26 -1.62
N ALA A 24 -27.32 34.72 -0.50
CA ALA A 24 -26.24 34.04 0.20
C ALA A 24 -26.65 32.65 0.69
N LEU A 25 -27.87 32.52 1.23
CA LEU A 25 -28.41 31.24 1.70
C LEU A 25 -28.58 30.25 0.54
N ARG A 26 -29.11 30.71 -0.61
CA ARG A 26 -29.25 29.88 -1.81
C ARG A 26 -27.89 29.43 -2.35
N PHE A 27 -26.89 30.31 -2.33
CA PHE A 27 -25.54 29.98 -2.77
C PHE A 27 -24.88 28.95 -1.85
N LEU A 28 -25.02 29.09 -0.53
CA LEU A 28 -24.55 28.11 0.45
C LEU A 28 -25.19 26.74 0.24
N LEU A 29 -26.51 26.68 0.04
CA LEU A 29 -27.22 25.42 -0.23
C LEU A 29 -26.74 24.76 -1.53
N LEU A 30 -26.52 25.55 -2.60
CA LEU A 30 -25.97 25.04 -3.86
C LEU A 30 -24.55 24.47 -3.69
N THR A 31 -23.67 25.19 -3.00
CA THR A 31 -22.30 24.71 -2.76
C THR A 31 -22.26 23.45 -1.89
N TRP A 32 -23.15 23.35 -0.90
CA TRP A 32 -23.29 22.15 -0.08
C TRP A 32 -23.81 20.96 -0.89
N ALA A 33 -24.85 21.17 -1.71
CA ALA A 33 -25.40 20.14 -2.59
C ALA A 33 -24.35 19.60 -3.58
N VAL A 34 -23.57 20.49 -4.22
CA VAL A 34 -22.49 20.09 -5.13
C VAL A 34 -21.42 19.26 -4.41
N ARG A 35 -21.07 19.62 -3.17
CA ARG A 35 -20.09 18.88 -2.37
C ARG A 35 -20.59 17.48 -1.97
N VAL A 36 -21.87 17.37 -1.60
CA VAL A 36 -22.49 16.07 -1.28
C VAL A 36 -22.53 15.18 -2.51
N VAL A 37 -22.96 15.70 -3.67
CA VAL A 37 -22.97 14.94 -4.93
C VAL A 37 -21.55 14.51 -5.32
N GLY A 38 -20.57 15.40 -5.18
CA GLY A 38 -19.16 15.08 -5.44
C GLY A 38 -18.63 13.92 -4.58
N ASN A 39 -18.93 13.92 -3.28
CA ASN A 39 -18.55 12.85 -2.36
C ASN A 39 -19.22 11.51 -2.71
N VAL A 40 -20.50 11.53 -3.10
CA VAL A 40 -21.23 10.32 -3.53
C VAL A 40 -20.63 9.76 -4.81
N VAL A 41 -20.33 10.61 -5.81
CA VAL A 41 -19.72 10.19 -7.07
C VAL A 41 -18.32 9.62 -6.84
N GLN A 42 -17.50 10.22 -5.96
CA GLN A 42 -16.19 9.68 -5.59
C GLN A 42 -16.30 8.32 -4.88
N GLY A 43 -17.26 8.17 -3.97
CA GLY A 43 -17.54 6.89 -3.31
C GLY A 43 -17.93 5.80 -4.31
N VAL A 44 -18.83 6.11 -5.25
CA VAL A 44 -19.25 5.18 -6.31
C VAL A 44 -18.09 4.81 -7.23
N LEU A 45 -17.28 5.78 -7.66
CA LEU A 45 -16.08 5.52 -8.49
C LEU A 45 -15.04 4.67 -7.76
N GLY A 46 -14.83 4.90 -6.46
CA GLY A 46 -13.95 4.08 -5.62
C GLY A 46 -14.45 2.64 -5.51
N LEU A 47 -15.77 2.47 -5.34
CA LEU A 47 -16.41 1.16 -5.27
C LEU A 47 -16.31 0.41 -6.61
N ILE A 48 -16.55 1.09 -7.73
CA ILE A 48 -16.38 0.53 -9.09
C ILE A 48 -14.93 0.09 -9.30
N LYS A 49 -13.94 0.92 -8.94
CA LYS A 49 -12.52 0.57 -9.08
C LYS A 49 -12.15 -0.66 -8.25
N THR A 50 -12.72 -0.79 -7.06
CA THR A 50 -12.51 -1.94 -6.17
C THR A 50 -13.15 -3.21 -6.74
N ILE A 51 -14.37 -3.09 -7.26
CA ILE A 51 -15.07 -4.20 -7.94
C ILE A 51 -14.28 -4.64 -9.17
N ILE A 52 -13.84 -3.72 -10.03
CA ILE A 52 -13.05 -4.05 -11.22
C ILE A 52 -11.75 -4.77 -10.83
N ARG A 53 -11.07 -4.31 -9.77
CA ARG A 53 -9.85 -4.96 -9.29
C ARG A 53 -10.12 -6.37 -8.77
N ALA A 54 -11.22 -6.56 -8.05
CA ALA A 54 -11.66 -7.88 -7.60
C ALA A 54 -12.04 -8.78 -8.80
N LEU A 55 -12.73 -8.24 -9.80
CA LEU A 55 -13.12 -8.96 -11.00
C LEU A 55 -11.90 -9.40 -11.82
N ILE A 56 -10.95 -8.50 -12.07
CA ILE A 56 -9.68 -8.84 -12.74
C ILE A 56 -8.90 -9.89 -11.93
N PHE A 57 -8.94 -9.82 -10.60
CA PHE A 57 -8.27 -10.79 -9.74
C PHE A 57 -8.91 -12.19 -9.80
N VAL A 58 -10.23 -12.28 -9.93
CA VAL A 58 -10.97 -13.54 -10.03
C VAL A 58 -10.93 -14.11 -11.45
N PHE A 59 -11.18 -13.27 -12.46
CA PHE A 59 -11.26 -13.69 -13.86
C PHE A 59 -9.90 -13.77 -14.54
N GLY A 60 -8.89 -13.01 -14.09
CA GLY A 60 -7.54 -13.04 -14.66
C GLY A 60 -6.93 -14.46 -14.66
N PRO A 61 -6.92 -15.17 -13.53
CA PRO A 61 -6.47 -16.56 -13.46
C PRO A 61 -7.32 -17.52 -14.30
N ALA A 62 -8.64 -17.31 -14.36
CA ALA A 62 -9.53 -18.15 -15.15
C ALA A 62 -9.28 -18.01 -16.67
N VAL A 63 -9.05 -16.77 -17.15
CA VAL A 63 -8.72 -16.49 -18.54
C VAL A 63 -7.32 -17.00 -18.89
N LEU A 64 -6.32 -16.79 -18.01
CA LEU A 64 -4.98 -17.35 -18.20
C LEU A 64 -4.99 -18.88 -18.19
N GLY A 65 -5.72 -19.50 -17.26
CA GLY A 65 -5.87 -20.95 -17.18
C GLY A 65 -6.55 -21.51 -18.43
N GLY A 66 -7.65 -20.90 -18.87
CA GLY A 66 -8.33 -21.28 -20.12
C GLY A 66 -7.45 -21.10 -21.36
N PHE A 67 -6.64 -20.05 -21.40
CA PHE A 67 -5.68 -19.80 -22.48
C PHE A 67 -4.57 -20.86 -22.53
N VAL A 68 -4.01 -21.24 -21.37
CA VAL A 68 -2.99 -22.30 -21.28
C VAL A 68 -3.57 -23.67 -21.67
N ILE A 69 -4.81 -23.97 -21.25
CA ILE A 69 -5.52 -25.20 -21.64
C ILE A 69 -5.79 -25.21 -23.16
N GLY A 70 -6.24 -24.08 -23.73
CA GLY A 70 -6.45 -23.94 -25.17
C GLY A 70 -5.16 -24.15 -25.98
N LEU A 71 -4.05 -23.55 -25.54
CA LEU A 71 -2.74 -23.76 -26.16
C LEU A 71 -2.28 -25.22 -26.05
N ALA A 72 -2.44 -25.85 -24.88
CA ALA A 72 -2.07 -27.24 -24.68
C ALA A 72 -2.88 -28.19 -25.58
N LEU A 73 -4.18 -27.95 -25.75
CA LEU A 73 -5.04 -28.70 -26.67
C LEU A 73 -4.61 -28.49 -28.13
N GLN A 74 -4.30 -27.26 -28.54
CA GLN A 74 -3.89 -26.95 -29.92
C GLN A 74 -2.53 -27.57 -30.26
N ILE A 75 -1.57 -27.56 -29.33
CA ILE A 75 -0.27 -28.21 -29.49
C ILE A 75 -0.43 -29.74 -29.50
N GLY A 76 -1.27 -30.29 -28.62
CA GLY A 76 -1.58 -31.73 -28.58
C GLY A 76 -2.24 -32.24 -29.87
N MET A 77 -3.15 -31.47 -30.47
CA MET A 77 -3.77 -31.81 -31.75
C MET A 77 -2.77 -31.81 -32.92
N ASN A 78 -1.80 -30.89 -32.94
CA ASN A 78 -0.78 -30.83 -33.99
C ASN A 78 0.29 -31.93 -33.87
N LEU A 79 0.60 -32.39 -32.66
CA LEU A 79 1.53 -33.50 -32.44
C LEU A 79 0.90 -34.87 -32.74
N ASN A 80 -0.43 -35.00 -32.60
CA ASN A 80 -1.15 -36.26 -32.86
C ASN A 80 -1.39 -36.56 -34.34
N LEU A 81 -1.06 -35.63 -35.26
CA LEU A 81 -1.10 -35.85 -36.71
C LEU A 81 0.17 -36.55 -37.25
N GLY A 82 1.22 -36.73 -36.42
CA GLY A 82 2.53 -37.24 -36.85
C GLY A 82 2.91 -38.66 -36.41
N GLY A 83 2.14 -39.33 -35.55
CA GLY A 83 2.53 -40.62 -34.99
C GLY A 83 1.34 -41.54 -34.77
N GLY A 84 1.24 -42.59 -35.58
CA GLY A 84 0.29 -43.68 -35.35
C GLY A 84 0.63 -44.41 -34.05
N THR A 85 -0.40 -44.83 -33.30
CA THR A 85 -0.37 -45.42 -31.95
C THR A 85 -0.10 -44.38 -30.86
N THR A 86 -0.92 -44.15 -29.84
CA THR A 86 -1.78 -45.02 -29.03
C THR A 86 -2.96 -44.21 -28.50
N SER A 87 -4.07 -44.88 -28.16
CA SER A 87 -5.23 -44.33 -27.45
C SER A 87 -4.82 -43.75 -26.09
N ALA A 88 -4.35 -42.50 -26.07
CA ALA A 88 -4.20 -41.72 -24.86
C ALA A 88 -5.59 -41.20 -24.49
N ASP A 89 -6.14 -41.71 -23.39
CA ASP A 89 -7.39 -41.22 -22.81
C ASP A 89 -7.36 -39.69 -22.69
N SER A 90 -8.21 -39.03 -23.46
CA SER A 90 -8.26 -37.57 -23.64
C SER A 90 -8.58 -36.80 -22.35
N THR A 91 -8.87 -37.51 -21.26
CA THR A 91 -9.24 -36.98 -19.94
C THR A 91 -8.02 -36.68 -19.06
N MET A 92 -6.89 -37.35 -19.27
CA MET A 92 -5.66 -37.16 -18.48
C MET A 92 -5.10 -35.72 -18.52
N PRO A 93 -4.92 -35.07 -19.69
CA PRO A 93 -4.39 -33.70 -19.72
C PRO A 93 -5.36 -32.68 -19.14
N VAL A 94 -6.66 -32.92 -19.25
CA VAL A 94 -7.71 -32.06 -18.66
C VAL A 94 -7.68 -32.15 -17.14
N LEU A 95 -7.55 -33.36 -16.59
CA LEU A 95 -7.48 -33.59 -15.14
C LEU A 95 -6.22 -32.97 -14.51
N VAL A 96 -5.07 -33.08 -15.19
CA VAL A 96 -3.81 -32.47 -14.75
C VAL A 96 -3.89 -30.95 -14.78
N ALA A 97 -4.49 -30.35 -15.83
CA ALA A 97 -4.67 -28.90 -15.90
C ALA A 97 -5.63 -28.38 -14.82
N PHE A 98 -6.70 -29.13 -14.51
CA PHE A 98 -7.65 -28.79 -13.45
C PHE A 98 -7.00 -28.86 -12.07
N LEU A 99 -6.23 -29.92 -11.78
CA LEU A 99 -5.46 -30.05 -10.55
C LEU A 99 -4.42 -28.93 -10.39
N ALA A 100 -3.70 -28.58 -11.46
CA ALA A 100 -2.74 -27.49 -11.46
C ALA A 100 -3.41 -26.13 -11.16
N PHE A 101 -4.59 -25.87 -11.73
CA PHE A 101 -5.38 -24.68 -11.46
C PHE A 101 -5.78 -24.58 -9.98
N PHE A 102 -6.32 -25.67 -9.41
CA PHE A 102 -6.71 -25.70 -8.00
C PHE A 102 -5.51 -25.58 -7.07
N MET A 103 -4.37 -26.19 -7.38
CA MET A 103 -3.12 -26.02 -6.64
C MET A 103 -2.64 -24.56 -6.66
N ILE A 104 -2.65 -23.89 -7.81
CA ILE A 104 -2.23 -22.48 -7.91
C ILE A 104 -3.16 -21.58 -7.10
N VAL A 105 -4.48 -21.81 -7.15
CA VAL A 105 -5.47 -21.06 -6.39
C VAL A 105 -5.33 -21.32 -4.88
N ALA A 106 -5.13 -22.57 -4.48
CA ALA A 106 -4.94 -22.96 -3.08
C ALA A 106 -3.64 -22.39 -2.50
N VAL A 107 -2.52 -22.48 -3.23
CA VAL A 107 -1.23 -21.90 -2.83
C VAL A 107 -1.33 -20.38 -2.73
N ARG A 108 -2.01 -19.71 -3.67
CA ARG A 108 -2.21 -18.25 -3.57
C ARG A 108 -3.15 -17.86 -2.43
N GLY A 109 -4.22 -18.61 -2.20
CA GLY A 109 -5.13 -18.41 -1.07
C GLY A 109 -4.41 -18.59 0.27
N TRP A 110 -3.60 -19.63 0.39
CA TRP A 110 -2.74 -19.88 1.56
C TRP A 110 -1.74 -18.75 1.77
N GLN A 111 -1.02 -18.32 0.72
CA GLN A 111 -0.07 -17.21 0.84
C GLN A 111 -0.73 -15.91 1.29
N TRP A 112 -1.98 -15.68 0.89
CA TRP A 112 -2.72 -14.47 1.29
C TRP A 112 -3.24 -14.55 2.73
N GLN A 113 -3.67 -15.74 3.17
CA GLN A 113 -4.11 -15.99 4.53
C GLN A 113 -2.94 -16.01 5.52
N ALA A 114 -1.80 -16.58 5.12
CA ALA A 114 -0.55 -16.52 5.88
C ALA A 114 -0.07 -15.07 6.07
N ARG A 115 -0.15 -14.23 5.04
CA ARG A 115 0.16 -12.79 5.15
C ARG A 115 -0.78 -12.04 6.09
N ARG A 116 -2.08 -12.34 6.07
CA ARG A 116 -3.04 -11.76 7.02
C ARG A 116 -2.77 -12.20 8.46
N ASN A 117 -2.42 -13.46 8.67
CA ASN A 117 -2.12 -13.99 9.99
C ASN A 117 -0.82 -13.41 10.56
N GLN A 118 0.24 -13.27 9.75
CA GLN A 118 1.47 -12.59 10.17
C GLN A 118 1.23 -11.10 10.47
N GLN A 119 0.41 -10.42 9.68
CA GLN A 119 0.08 -9.02 9.91
C GLN A 119 -0.72 -8.82 11.22
N ASN A 120 -1.59 -9.77 11.56
CA ASN A 120 -2.34 -9.77 12.82
C ASN A 120 -1.45 -10.10 14.04
N MET A 121 -0.47 -11.00 13.90
CA MET A 121 0.47 -11.32 14.99
C MET A 121 1.39 -10.13 15.28
N LEU A 122 1.93 -9.47 14.26
CA LEU A 122 2.78 -8.28 14.43
C LEU A 122 2.05 -7.09 15.06
N LEU A 123 0.73 -6.97 14.83
CA LEU A 123 -0.13 -5.96 15.46
C LEU A 123 -0.53 -6.30 16.91
N GLN A 124 -0.46 -7.58 17.30
CA GLN A 124 -0.89 -8.04 18.63
C GLN A 124 0.25 -8.01 19.65
N GLU A 125 1.51 -8.08 19.22
CA GLU A 125 2.69 -8.07 20.10
C GLU A 125 3.19 -6.65 20.44
N THR A 126 2.65 -5.60 19.79
CA THR A 126 3.03 -4.19 20.04
C THR A 126 1.94 -3.33 20.70
N GLN A 127 0.84 -3.89 21.18
CA GLN A 127 -0.16 -3.11 21.95
C GLN A 127 0.03 -3.26 23.47
N PRO A 128 0.63 -2.27 24.17
CA PRO A 128 0.30 -2.06 25.57
C PRO A 128 -1.16 -1.55 25.66
N MET A 129 -1.95 -2.18 26.53
CA MET A 129 -3.29 -1.72 26.86
C MET A 129 -3.27 -0.26 27.30
N GLY A 130 -3.95 0.62 26.56
CA GLY A 130 -4.14 2.00 26.96
C GLY A 130 -5.05 2.72 25.97
N HIS A 131 -6.30 2.92 26.38
CA HIS A 131 -7.29 3.73 25.68
C HIS A 131 -6.75 5.09 25.20
N ALA A 132 -6.88 5.40 23.91
CA ALA A 132 -7.13 6.77 23.47
C ALA A 132 -7.71 6.82 22.05
N LYS A 133 -8.81 7.53 21.95
CA LYS A 133 -9.50 7.99 20.75
C LYS A 133 -8.75 9.20 20.20
N GLU A 134 -8.76 9.35 18.87
CA GLU A 134 -8.41 10.54 18.09
C GLU A 134 -6.92 10.93 17.92
N THR A 135 -6.61 11.16 16.63
CA THR A 135 -5.49 11.94 16.05
C THR A 135 -4.24 11.15 15.66
N SER A 136 -4.20 10.86 14.37
CA SER A 136 -3.06 10.31 13.63
C SER A 136 -1.88 11.30 13.60
N GLU A 137 -0.75 10.85 14.17
CA GLU A 137 0.68 11.10 13.90
C GLU A 137 1.53 11.57 15.10
N PRO A 138 2.83 11.19 15.16
CA PRO A 138 3.64 10.59 14.09
C PRO A 138 4.23 9.21 14.43
N ALA A 139 4.64 8.46 13.39
CA ALA A 139 5.69 7.47 13.57
C ALA A 139 6.91 8.21 14.15
N ASP A 140 7.33 7.86 15.36
CA ASP A 140 8.51 8.41 16.01
C ASP A 140 9.72 8.07 15.15
N TYR A 141 10.13 9.04 14.32
CA TYR A 141 11.38 8.92 13.61
C TYR A 141 12.51 9.04 14.63
N PRO A 142 13.57 8.24 14.49
CA PRO A 142 14.74 8.38 15.34
C PRO A 142 15.35 9.81 15.31
N PRO A 143 16.13 10.18 16.34
CA PRO A 143 16.82 11.47 16.41
C PRO A 143 17.71 11.70 15.16
N GLY A 144 17.60 12.88 14.54
CA GLY A 144 18.30 13.22 13.29
C GLY A 144 17.47 13.09 12.01
N CYS A 145 16.21 12.63 12.11
CA CYS A 145 15.30 12.48 10.97
C CYS A 145 14.19 13.57 10.90
N GLU A 146 14.35 14.70 11.60
CA GLU A 146 13.36 15.80 11.67
C GLU A 146 13.04 16.38 10.27
N GLY A 147 14.05 16.47 9.39
CA GLY A 147 13.88 16.91 8.01
C GLY A 147 12.96 16.00 7.18
N ILE A 148 12.90 14.71 7.52
CA ILE A 148 12.13 13.69 6.79
C ILE A 148 10.65 13.81 7.14
N ALA A 149 10.33 13.95 8.43
CA ALA A 149 8.95 14.15 8.88
C ALA A 149 8.32 15.40 8.25
N ASN A 150 9.08 16.50 8.23
CA ASN A 150 8.65 17.75 7.60
C ASN A 150 8.45 17.60 6.08
N ALA A 151 9.34 16.87 5.39
CA ALA A 151 9.23 16.64 3.97
C ALA A 151 8.01 15.77 3.61
N TRP A 152 7.70 14.73 4.40
CA TRP A 152 6.46 13.95 4.21
C TRP A 152 5.21 14.80 4.44
N SER A 153 5.17 15.63 5.49
CA SER A 153 4.06 16.55 5.73
C SER A 153 3.86 17.51 4.56
N LYS A 154 4.95 18.05 4.00
CA LYS A 154 4.91 18.89 2.79
C LYS A 154 4.39 18.10 1.58
N ALA A 155 4.88 16.89 1.34
CA ALA A 155 4.43 16.05 0.22
C ALA A 155 2.92 15.77 0.28
N ILE A 156 2.39 15.47 1.48
CA ILE A 156 0.95 15.24 1.70
C ILE A 156 0.14 16.52 1.42
N LYS A 157 0.65 17.69 1.81
CA LYS A 157 0.01 18.98 1.50
C LYS A 157 0.02 19.31 0.01
N LEU A 158 1.06 18.90 -0.72
CA LEU A 158 1.18 19.11 -2.17
C LEU A 158 0.29 18.16 -2.98
N ALA A 159 -0.05 16.99 -2.44
CA ALA A 159 -0.80 15.93 -3.12
C ALA A 159 -1.96 15.39 -2.26
N PRO A 160 -2.96 16.22 -1.91
CA PRO A 160 -4.03 15.81 -0.99
C PRO A 160 -4.85 14.62 -1.52
N GLU A 161 -5.00 14.48 -2.84
CA GLU A 161 -5.67 13.36 -3.49
C GLU A 161 -4.92 12.02 -3.38
N ARG A 162 -3.64 12.03 -2.97
CA ARG A 162 -2.81 10.83 -2.73
C ARG A 162 -2.42 10.68 -1.27
N ARG A 163 -3.14 11.33 -0.34
CA ARG A 163 -2.79 11.34 1.08
C ARG A 163 -2.57 9.95 1.65
N ASP A 164 -3.50 9.02 1.43
CA ASP A 164 -3.44 7.68 2.02
C ASP A 164 -2.22 6.89 1.48
N ASP A 165 -2.03 6.91 0.16
CA ASP A 165 -0.86 6.32 -0.52
C ASP A 165 0.47 6.85 0.05
N LEU A 166 0.54 8.15 0.37
CA LEU A 166 1.73 8.79 0.91
C LEU A 166 1.93 8.50 2.39
N LEU A 167 0.86 8.32 3.17
CA LEU A 167 0.93 7.89 4.57
C LEU A 167 1.44 6.44 4.68
N ASP A 168 0.98 5.54 3.81
CA ASP A 168 1.48 4.17 3.75
C ASP A 168 2.97 4.14 3.35
N ALA A 169 3.34 4.95 2.37
CA ALA A 169 4.73 5.10 1.95
C ALA A 169 5.62 5.64 3.08
N ARG A 170 5.12 6.64 3.81
CA ARG A 170 5.76 7.23 4.98
C ARG A 170 5.98 6.19 6.07
N ALA A 171 4.95 5.41 6.42
CA ALA A 171 5.02 4.38 7.44
C ALA A 171 6.05 3.30 7.08
N THR A 172 6.07 2.86 5.82
CA THR A 172 7.03 1.85 5.33
C THR A 172 8.47 2.37 5.39
N CYS A 173 8.71 3.60 4.95
CA CYS A 173 10.04 4.21 5.02
C CYS A 173 10.47 4.44 6.48
N GLY A 174 9.54 4.83 7.35
CA GLY A 174 9.79 4.97 8.79
C GLY A 174 10.18 3.66 9.45
N ALA A 175 9.50 2.55 9.12
CA ALA A 175 9.83 1.23 9.63
C ALA A 175 11.26 0.79 9.25
N LEU A 176 11.70 1.07 8.01
CA LEU A 176 13.08 0.78 7.61
C LEU A 176 14.10 1.65 8.36
N LEU A 177 13.84 2.96 8.48
CA LEU A 177 14.74 3.85 9.22
C LEU A 177 14.86 3.45 10.71
N ALA A 178 13.73 3.09 11.33
CA ALA A 178 13.71 2.56 12.68
C ALA A 178 14.47 1.25 12.78
N ALA A 179 14.29 0.33 11.82
CA ALA A 179 15.02 -0.95 11.81
C ALA A 179 16.54 -0.77 11.67
N VAL A 180 17.01 0.21 10.89
CA VAL A 180 18.45 0.48 10.75
C VAL A 180 19.06 1.06 12.03
N GLU A 181 18.28 1.82 12.81
CA GLU A 181 18.78 2.48 14.03
C GLU A 181 18.58 1.67 15.32
N LEU A 182 17.53 0.84 15.38
CA LEU A 182 17.17 0.03 16.54
C LEU A 182 17.67 -1.42 16.45
N SER A 183 18.26 -1.84 15.33
CA SER A 183 18.80 -3.19 15.25
C SER A 183 20.04 -3.31 16.15
N ASP A 184 19.96 -4.20 17.15
CA ASP A 184 21.11 -4.62 17.95
C ASP A 184 22.16 -5.40 17.14
N GLY A 185 21.83 -5.79 15.89
CA GLY A 185 22.73 -6.42 14.93
C GLY A 185 23.29 -5.44 13.90
N LEU A 186 24.36 -5.83 13.19
CA LEU A 186 24.90 -5.03 12.09
C LEU A 186 23.84 -4.96 10.96
N PRO A 187 23.29 -3.78 10.62
CA PRO A 187 22.27 -3.69 9.59
C PRO A 187 22.85 -4.07 8.22
N ASP A 188 22.04 -4.75 7.41
CA ASP A 188 22.43 -5.15 6.05
C ASP A 188 22.82 -3.91 5.22
N SER A 189 23.88 -4.04 4.43
CA SER A 189 24.40 -2.98 3.56
C SER A 189 23.31 -2.41 2.66
N ALA A 190 22.38 -3.24 2.18
CA ALA A 190 21.25 -2.82 1.35
C ALA A 190 20.29 -1.90 2.13
N MET A 191 19.98 -2.22 3.39
CA MET A 191 19.13 -1.39 4.23
C MET A 191 19.78 -0.04 4.56
N ILE A 192 21.08 -0.03 4.84
CA ILE A 192 21.85 1.20 5.09
C ILE A 192 21.86 2.09 3.84
N GLU A 193 22.06 1.50 2.66
CA GLU A 193 22.02 2.25 1.39
C GLU A 193 20.65 2.87 1.17
N THR A 194 19.57 2.11 1.34
CA THR A 194 18.20 2.61 1.18
C THR A 194 17.86 3.67 2.23
N ALA A 195 18.28 3.51 3.48
CA ALA A 195 18.11 4.51 4.53
C ALA A 195 18.86 5.81 4.17
N THR A 196 20.10 5.71 3.70
CA THR A 196 20.89 6.84 3.21
C THR A 196 20.21 7.56 2.05
N LEU A 197 19.69 6.80 1.08
CA LEU A 197 18.95 7.36 -0.06
C LEU A 197 17.71 8.14 0.40
N ILE A 198 16.94 7.58 1.34
CA ILE A 198 15.75 8.25 1.89
C ILE A 198 16.16 9.54 2.63
N ARG A 199 17.16 9.47 3.52
CA ARG A 199 17.62 10.64 4.29
C ARG A 199 18.11 11.78 3.39
N ASN A 200 18.88 11.45 2.34
CA ASN A 200 19.52 12.46 1.49
C ASN A 200 18.61 13.02 0.39
N HIS A 201 17.72 12.20 -0.19
CA HIS A 201 16.99 12.58 -1.40
C HIS A 201 15.52 12.90 -1.18
N LEU A 202 14.90 12.47 -0.08
CA LEU A 202 13.48 12.67 0.11
C LEU A 202 13.11 14.15 0.24
N ALA A 203 13.81 14.88 1.10
CA ALA A 203 13.56 16.32 1.28
C ALA A 203 13.86 17.11 -0.01
N ALA A 204 14.99 16.81 -0.65
CA ALA A 204 15.39 17.44 -1.91
C ALA A 204 14.37 17.21 -3.04
N LEU A 205 13.80 16.00 -3.11
CA LEU A 205 12.74 15.67 -4.07
C LEU A 205 11.52 16.56 -3.83
N VAL A 206 10.99 16.60 -2.62
CA VAL A 206 9.79 17.39 -2.27
C VAL A 206 10.01 18.88 -2.51
N GLU A 207 11.18 19.43 -2.15
CA GLU A 207 11.51 20.83 -2.42
C GLU A 207 11.67 21.14 -3.92
N SER A 208 12.23 20.20 -4.69
CA SER A 208 12.32 20.35 -6.14
C SER A 208 10.93 20.34 -6.79
N THR A 209 10.02 19.48 -6.32
CA THR A 209 8.63 19.42 -6.78
C THR A 209 7.90 20.71 -6.44
N GLU A 210 8.04 21.22 -5.22
CA GLU A 210 7.43 22.49 -4.82
C GLU A 210 7.89 23.64 -5.73
N ARG A 211 9.20 23.74 -6.00
CA ARG A 211 9.75 24.75 -6.93
C ARG A 211 9.17 24.60 -8.34
N ARG A 212 9.09 23.38 -8.86
CA ARG A 212 8.46 23.09 -10.17
C ARG A 212 6.99 23.51 -10.20
N LEU A 213 6.23 23.24 -9.13
CA LEU A 213 4.81 23.60 -9.03
C LEU A 213 4.55 25.12 -8.98
N ARG A 214 5.48 25.90 -8.43
CA ARG A 214 5.38 27.37 -8.43
C ARG A 214 5.49 27.96 -9.83
N GLY A 215 6.35 27.40 -10.69
CA GLY A 215 6.57 27.86 -12.06
C GLY A 215 5.69 27.21 -13.14
N ALA A 216 5.05 26.08 -12.83
CA ALA A 216 4.30 25.30 -13.82
C ALA A 216 2.91 25.84 -14.13
N LYS A 217 2.46 25.60 -15.38
CA LYS A 217 1.09 25.90 -15.82
C LYS A 217 0.08 24.99 -15.11
N ARG A 218 -1.17 25.44 -14.95
CA ARG A 218 -2.22 24.68 -14.25
C ARG A 218 -2.44 23.26 -14.82
N SER A 219 -2.29 23.09 -16.13
CA SER A 219 -2.39 21.79 -16.82
C SER A 219 -1.24 20.82 -16.49
N GLU A 220 -0.07 21.33 -16.11
CA GLU A 220 1.13 20.53 -15.85
C GLU A 220 1.28 20.15 -14.37
N LYS A 221 0.63 20.90 -13.47
CA LYS A 221 0.73 20.68 -12.02
C LYS A 221 0.31 19.27 -11.60
N ALA A 222 -0.75 18.73 -12.18
CA ALA A 222 -1.22 17.38 -11.88
C ALA A 222 -0.17 16.30 -12.22
N ALA A 223 0.49 16.43 -13.38
CA ALA A 223 1.53 15.49 -13.79
C ALA A 223 2.76 15.56 -12.87
N ILE A 224 3.16 16.77 -12.46
CA ILE A 224 4.29 16.98 -11.53
C ILE A 224 4.00 16.36 -10.15
N VAL A 225 2.77 16.52 -9.64
CA VAL A 225 2.34 15.90 -8.38
C VAL A 225 2.34 14.37 -8.49
N GLU A 226 1.83 13.83 -9.61
CA GLU A 226 1.80 12.39 -9.83
C GLU A 226 3.21 11.79 -9.94
N GLU A 227 4.15 12.48 -10.60
CA GLU A 227 5.55 12.11 -10.69
C GLU A 227 6.20 12.03 -9.30
N MET A 228 6.01 13.05 -8.47
CA MET A 228 6.50 13.05 -7.08
C MET A 228 5.94 11.87 -6.29
N ALA A 229 4.62 11.64 -6.35
CA ALA A 229 3.97 10.54 -5.64
C ALA A 229 4.53 9.17 -6.08
N LYS A 230 4.75 8.96 -7.38
CA LYS A 230 5.35 7.72 -7.92
C LYS A 230 6.77 7.48 -7.40
N LEU A 231 7.58 8.54 -7.32
CA LEU A 231 8.94 8.46 -6.80
C LEU A 231 8.96 8.15 -5.29
N LEU A 232 8.09 8.81 -4.50
CA LEU A 232 7.94 8.52 -3.07
C LEU A 232 7.45 7.08 -2.81
N GLN A 233 6.52 6.58 -3.63
CA GLN A 233 6.13 5.17 -3.62
C GLN A 233 7.26 4.23 -4.08
N GLY A 234 8.21 4.72 -4.87
CA GLY A 234 9.44 4.00 -5.23
C GLY A 234 10.31 3.76 -4.02
N PHE A 235 10.54 4.78 -3.18
CA PHE A 235 11.25 4.63 -1.91
C PHE A 235 10.58 3.62 -1.00
N ALA A 236 9.25 3.69 -0.84
CA ALA A 236 8.51 2.75 0.00
C ALA A 236 8.60 1.30 -0.50
N ARG A 237 8.50 1.08 -1.83
CA ARG A 237 8.64 -0.28 -2.40
C ARG A 237 10.04 -0.85 -2.19
N ARG A 238 11.08 -0.04 -2.37
CA ARG A 238 12.46 -0.47 -2.08
C ARG A 238 12.62 -0.78 -0.60
N ALA A 239 12.14 0.10 0.29
CA ALA A 239 12.20 -0.11 1.72
C ALA A 239 11.47 -1.38 2.18
N GLN A 240 10.30 -1.66 1.60
CA GLN A 240 9.55 -2.89 1.87
C GLN A 240 10.30 -4.15 1.40
N SER A 241 10.95 -4.07 0.24
CA SER A 241 11.78 -5.17 -0.28
C SER A 241 12.94 -5.49 0.66
N ASP A 242 13.63 -4.46 1.14
CA ASP A 242 14.79 -4.61 2.01
C ASP A 242 14.37 -5.11 3.40
N LEU A 243 13.27 -4.59 3.96
CA LEU A 243 12.68 -5.11 5.21
C LEU A 243 12.28 -6.59 5.09
N ALA A 244 11.69 -6.99 3.95
CA ALA A 244 11.31 -8.38 3.74
C ALA A 244 12.51 -9.31 3.57
N ALA A 245 13.58 -8.82 2.93
CA ALA A 245 14.84 -9.56 2.80
C ALA A 245 15.49 -9.76 4.18
N ALA A 246 15.54 -8.70 5.00
CA ALA A 246 16.04 -8.78 6.36
C ALA A 246 15.21 -9.75 7.22
N GLY A 247 13.88 -9.68 7.13
CA GLY A 247 12.99 -10.62 7.85
C GLY A 247 13.28 -12.08 7.53
N ARG A 248 13.51 -12.42 6.25
CA ARG A 248 13.89 -13.79 5.86
C ARG A 248 15.26 -14.19 6.39
N ALA A 249 16.23 -13.28 6.39
CA ALA A 249 17.55 -13.56 6.93
C ALA A 249 17.49 -13.86 8.44
N PHE A 250 16.62 -13.17 9.19
CA PHE A 250 16.38 -13.48 10.60
C PHE A 250 15.69 -14.82 10.80
N GLU A 251 14.70 -15.16 9.96
CA GLU A 251 14.05 -16.48 10.00
C GLU A 251 15.04 -17.62 9.69
N ASP A 252 15.92 -17.44 8.70
CA ASP A 252 16.94 -18.41 8.31
C ASP A 252 18.02 -18.58 9.40
N ASP A 253 18.48 -17.50 10.04
CA ASP A 253 19.42 -17.58 11.17
C ASP A 253 18.77 -18.25 12.41
N ALA A 254 17.50 -17.95 12.69
CA ALA A 254 16.76 -18.61 13.77
C ALA A 254 16.61 -20.11 13.51
N ALA A 255 16.31 -20.50 12.26
CA ALA A 255 16.24 -21.90 11.85
C ALA A 255 17.60 -22.59 11.96
N LEU A 256 18.68 -21.93 11.58
CA LEU A 256 20.05 -22.45 11.70
C LEU A 256 20.44 -22.64 13.18
N ARG A 257 20.14 -21.67 14.04
CA ARG A 257 20.38 -21.79 15.49
C ARG A 257 19.57 -22.92 16.09
N ALA A 258 18.30 -23.06 15.73
CA ALA A 258 17.47 -24.17 16.19
C ALA A 258 18.05 -25.53 15.77
N TYR A 259 18.51 -25.64 14.51
CA TYR A 259 19.15 -26.84 13.99
C TYR A 259 20.49 -27.18 14.68
N LEU A 260 21.35 -26.19 14.88
CA LEU A 260 22.62 -26.37 15.60
C LEU A 260 22.37 -26.77 17.06
N THR A 261 21.35 -26.19 17.67
CA THR A 261 20.97 -26.52 19.05
C THR A 261 20.45 -27.95 19.14
N SER A 262 19.60 -28.41 18.21
CA SER A 262 19.15 -29.80 18.18
C SER A 262 20.30 -30.80 17.98
N GLN A 263 21.25 -30.49 17.10
CA GLN A 263 22.45 -31.32 16.86
C GLN A 263 23.35 -31.43 18.11
N LEU A 264 23.50 -30.34 18.87
CA LEU A 264 24.29 -30.34 20.10
C LEU A 264 23.65 -31.20 21.19
N PHE A 265 22.32 -31.14 21.34
CA PHE A 265 21.60 -31.98 22.30
C PHE A 265 21.65 -33.47 21.92
N GLU A 266 21.51 -33.79 20.64
CA GLU A 266 21.56 -35.17 20.15
C GLU A 266 22.95 -35.80 20.38
N ARG A 267 24.04 -35.04 20.13
CA ARG A 267 25.41 -35.49 20.46
C ARG A 267 25.66 -35.65 21.96
N GLN A 268 25.08 -34.81 22.81
CA GLN A 268 25.25 -34.97 24.26
C GLN A 268 24.59 -36.26 24.77
N GLN A 269 23.44 -36.63 24.20
CA GLN A 269 22.75 -37.89 24.53
C GLN A 269 23.53 -39.13 24.08
N GLU A 270 24.18 -39.10 22.92
CA GLU A 270 25.08 -40.18 22.46
C GLU A 270 26.30 -40.33 23.37
N VAL A 271 26.86 -39.24 23.89
CA VAL A 271 28.01 -39.29 24.79
C VAL A 271 27.62 -39.83 26.18
N GLU A 272 26.46 -39.47 26.72
CA GLU A 272 25.96 -40.03 28.00
C GLU A 272 25.61 -41.52 27.90
N THR A 273 25.09 -41.98 26.76
CA THR A 273 24.77 -43.40 26.56
C THR A 273 26.01 -44.27 26.39
N VAL A 274 27.12 -43.73 25.86
CA VAL A 274 28.39 -44.45 25.72
C VAL A 274 29.21 -44.46 27.02
N LEU A 275 29.13 -43.41 27.85
CA LEU A 275 29.84 -43.35 29.15
C LEU A 275 29.08 -44.01 30.32
N GLY A 276 27.81 -44.36 30.12
CA GLY A 276 26.98 -45.07 31.11
C GLY A 276 27.04 -46.61 31.05
N GLN A 277 27.85 -47.19 30.14
CA GLN A 277 28.19 -48.61 30.09
C GLN A 277 29.60 -48.87 30.65
#